data_AF-A0A938IS27-F1
#
_entry.id   AF-A0A938IS27-F1
#
_cell.length_a   1.000
_cell.length_b   1.000
_cell.length_c   1.000
_cell.angle_alpha   90.00
_cell.angle_beta   90.00
_cell.angle_gamma   90.00
#
_symmetry.space_group_name_H-M   'P 1'
#
loop_
_entity.id
_entity.type
_entity.pdbx_description
1 polymer ?
#
loop_
_entity_poly.entity_id
_entity_poly.type
_entity_poly.pdbx_seq_one_letter_code
_entity_poly.pdbx_strand_id
1 'polypeptide(L)'
;MRLDAMCLAAAAALLPAAFGAAEKTARPPTEEEIRKIQEASPADVPARPAQPRKVIVWGRLAAHEPNATAAKTMEILGKKSGAFAATVSEDPAA
;
A
#
# COMPACT_ATOMS: atom_id res chain seq x y z
N MET A 1 64.55 10.57 15.94
CA MET A 1 63.39 11.29 16.52
C MET A 1 62.97 12.38 15.54
N ARG A 2 61.96 12.11 14.71
CA ARG A 2 61.25 13.09 13.87
C ARG A 2 59.78 12.67 13.88
N LEU A 3 58.95 13.55 14.44
CA LEU A 3 57.49 13.54 14.29
C LEU A 3 57.19 13.79 12.81
N ASP A 4 56.31 12.99 12.21
CA ASP A 4 55.43 13.44 11.13
C ASP A 4 54.18 12.55 11.15
N ALA A 5 53.19 13.01 11.90
CA ALA A 5 51.82 12.53 11.85
C ALA A 5 51.11 13.23 10.69
N MET A 6 50.44 12.46 9.83
CA MET A 6 49.24 12.78 9.04
C MET A 6 49.31 12.09 7.68
N CYS A 7 48.54 11.01 7.53
CA CYS A 7 47.85 10.75 6.28
C CYS A 7 46.51 10.09 6.61
N LEU A 8 45.53 10.96 6.82
CA LEU A 8 44.11 10.65 6.79
C LEU A 8 43.80 10.12 5.38
N ALA A 9 43.46 8.84 5.24
CA ALA A 9 42.86 8.31 4.02
C ALA A 9 41.49 7.75 4.38
N ALA A 10 40.47 8.59 4.22
CA ALA A 10 39.08 8.22 4.29
C ALA A 10 38.77 7.24 3.14
N ALA A 11 38.56 5.98 3.46
CA ALA A 11 37.97 5.01 2.53
C ALA A 11 36.48 5.37 2.40
N ALA A 12 36.16 6.17 1.39
CA ALA A 12 34.79 6.51 1.03
C ALA A 12 34.02 5.22 0.72
N ALA A 13 32.96 5.00 1.49
CA ALA A 13 32.03 3.90 1.32
C ALA A 13 31.41 3.93 -0.08
N LEU A 14 31.67 2.88 -0.87
CA LEU A 14 30.91 2.56 -2.07
C LEU A 14 29.53 2.04 -1.63
N LEU A 15 28.61 2.96 -1.36
CA LEU A 15 27.18 2.66 -1.29
C LEU A 15 26.69 2.44 -2.73
N PRO A 16 26.15 1.25 -3.10
CA PRO A 16 25.44 1.13 -4.35
C PRO A 16 24.24 2.09 -4.31
N ALA A 17 24.14 2.90 -5.37
CA ALA A 17 23.07 3.85 -5.58
C ALA A 17 21.71 3.18 -5.43
N ALA A 18 20.79 3.91 -4.79
CA ALA A 18 19.46 3.50 -4.42
C ALA A 18 18.69 2.78 -5.55
N PHE A 19 18.36 1.50 -5.34
CA PHE A 19 17.15 0.93 -5.92
C PHE A 19 15.96 1.49 -5.16
N GLY A 20 15.54 2.67 -5.57
CA GLY A 20 14.37 3.36 -5.03
C GLY A 20 13.70 4.14 -6.15
N ALA A 21 13.25 3.44 -7.20
CA ALA A 21 12.22 4.02 -8.04
C ALA A 21 11.01 4.19 -7.11
N ALA A 22 10.73 5.44 -6.72
CA ALA A 22 9.55 5.77 -5.95
C ALA A 22 8.33 5.16 -6.66
N GLU A 23 7.65 4.25 -5.98
CA GLU A 23 6.52 3.51 -6.52
C GLU A 23 5.44 4.51 -6.94
N LYS A 24 5.14 4.55 -8.25
CA LYS A 24 4.05 5.39 -8.77
C LYS A 24 2.73 4.78 -8.33
N THR A 25 2.29 5.08 -7.11
CA THR A 25 0.93 4.80 -6.68
C THR A 25 -0.01 5.77 -7.39
N ALA A 26 -1.13 5.28 -7.92
CA ALA A 26 -2.20 6.16 -8.38
C ALA A 26 -2.60 7.12 -7.24
N ARG A 27 -3.06 8.33 -7.58
CA ARG A 27 -3.46 9.31 -6.56
C ARG A 27 -4.49 8.68 -5.61
N PRO A 28 -4.46 9.01 -4.31
CA PRO A 28 -5.55 8.61 -3.43
C PRO A 28 -6.88 9.24 -3.91
N PRO A 29 -8.03 8.58 -3.64
CA PRO A 29 -9.32 9.16 -3.91
C PRO A 29 -9.53 10.42 -3.06
N THR A 30 -10.23 11.41 -3.60
CA THR A 30 -10.62 12.61 -2.85
C THR A 30 -11.73 12.30 -1.85
N GLU A 31 -11.98 13.19 -0.89
CA GLU A 31 -13.11 13.04 0.04
C GLU A 31 -14.47 12.97 -0.67
N GLU A 32 -14.64 13.72 -1.76
CA GLU A 32 -15.87 13.65 -2.57
C GLU A 32 -16.03 12.28 -3.23
N GLU A 33 -14.94 11.69 -3.73
CA GLU A 33 -14.95 10.35 -4.31
C GLU A 33 -15.21 9.29 -3.24
N ILE A 34 -14.60 9.42 -2.06
CA ILE A 34 -14.86 8.56 -0.90
C ILE A 34 -16.34 8.63 -0.52
N ARG A 35 -16.93 9.83 -0.46
CA ARG A 35 -18.37 10.00 -0.17
C ARG A 35 -19.23 9.29 -1.22
N LYS A 36 -18.93 9.44 -2.51
CA LYS A 36 -19.64 8.72 -3.60
C LYS A 36 -19.52 7.21 -3.45
N ILE A 37 -18.35 6.69 -3.08
CA ILE A 37 -18.15 5.25 -2.82
C ILE A 37 -19.01 4.80 -1.63
N GLN A 38 -19.06 5.57 -0.55
CA GLN A 38 -19.87 5.25 0.62
C GLN A 38 -21.37 5.25 0.32
N GLU A 39 -21.85 6.22 -0.46
CA GLU A 39 -23.25 6.32 -0.90
C GLU A 39 -23.63 5.14 -1.81
N ALA A 40 -22.77 4.80 -2.77
CA ALA A 40 -23.00 3.70 -3.71
C ALA A 40 -22.86 2.30 -3.07
N SER A 41 -22.08 2.17 -1.99
CA SER A 41 -21.88 0.88 -1.31
C SER A 41 -23.18 0.41 -0.66
N PRO A 42 -23.62 -0.84 -0.85
CA PRO A 42 -24.85 -1.33 -0.22
C PRO A 42 -24.68 -1.51 1.29
N ALA A 43 -25.73 -1.18 2.05
CA ALA A 43 -25.80 -1.49 3.48
C ALA A 43 -26.31 -2.93 3.72
N ASP A 44 -27.27 -3.36 2.93
CA ASP A 44 -27.77 -4.74 2.94
C ASP A 44 -27.09 -5.52 1.82
N VAL A 45 -26.32 -6.54 2.19
CA VAL A 45 -25.67 -7.42 1.23
C VAL A 45 -26.46 -8.72 1.10
N PRO A 46 -26.71 -9.20 -0.14
CA PRO A 46 -27.50 -10.42 -0.34
C PRO A 46 -26.83 -11.66 0.26
N ALA A 47 -25.51 -11.63 0.47
CA ALA A 47 -24.76 -12.71 1.10
C ALA A 47 -24.45 -12.39 2.57
N ARG A 48 -25.01 -13.18 3.49
CA ARG A 48 -24.59 -13.21 4.89
C ARG A 48 -23.49 -14.25 5.06
N PRO A 49 -22.24 -13.87 5.39
CA PRO A 49 -21.20 -14.86 5.60
C PRO A 49 -21.52 -15.69 6.85
N ALA A 50 -21.27 -17.01 6.78
CA ALA A 50 -21.42 -17.88 7.95
C ALA A 50 -20.42 -17.54 9.07
N GLN A 51 -19.29 -16.91 8.71
CA GLN A 51 -18.22 -16.50 9.63
C GLN A 51 -17.48 -15.27 9.05
N PRO A 52 -16.99 -14.34 9.90
CA PRO A 52 -16.23 -13.18 9.45
C PRO A 52 -15.00 -13.59 8.65
N ARG A 53 -14.79 -12.98 7.48
CA ARG A 53 -13.64 -13.26 6.62
C ARG A 53 -12.61 -12.15 6.74
N LYS A 54 -11.32 -12.51 6.72
CA LYS A 54 -10.22 -11.58 6.51
C LYS A 54 -9.78 -11.70 5.06
N VAL A 55 -9.65 -10.58 4.36
CA VAL A 55 -9.23 -10.56 2.95
C VAL A 55 -8.05 -9.62 2.77
N ILE A 56 -7.10 -10.05 1.95
CA ILE A 56 -6.00 -9.21 1.50
C ILE A 56 -6.41 -8.59 0.16
N VAL A 57 -6.27 -7.27 0.05
CA VAL A 57 -6.46 -6.51 -1.18
C VAL A 57 -5.08 -6.23 -1.75
N TRP A 58 -4.72 -7.00 -2.78
CA TRP A 58 -3.43 -6.97 -3.45
C TRP A 58 -3.56 -6.31 -4.82
N GLY A 59 -2.84 -5.21 -5.08
CA GLY A 59 -2.92 -4.46 -6.33
C GLY A 59 -1.69 -4.58 -7.24
N ARG A 60 -0.52 -4.90 -6.69
CA ARG A 60 0.75 -4.86 -7.40
C ARG A 60 0.91 -6.01 -8.40
N LEU A 61 0.85 -5.67 -9.68
CA LEU A 61 1.15 -6.56 -10.80
C LEU A 61 2.13 -5.88 -11.75
N ALA A 62 2.85 -6.66 -12.55
CA ALA A 62 3.81 -6.12 -13.53
C ALA A 62 3.14 -5.31 -14.65
N ALA A 63 1.85 -5.54 -14.91
CA ALA A 63 1.13 -4.99 -16.06
C ALA A 63 0.33 -3.71 -15.76
N HIS A 64 0.18 -3.31 -14.49
CA HIS A 64 -0.55 -2.08 -14.11
C HIS A 64 -0.15 -1.58 -12.72
N GLU A 65 -0.26 -0.28 -12.49
CA GLU A 65 -0.07 0.32 -11.18
C GLU A 65 -1.20 -0.02 -10.20
N PRO A 66 -0.91 -0.13 -8.89
CA PRO A 66 -1.93 -0.29 -7.86
C PRO A 66 -2.98 0.84 -7.89
N ASN A 67 -4.25 0.45 -7.80
CA ASN A 67 -5.37 1.39 -7.85
C ASN A 67 -5.86 1.75 -6.44
N ALA A 68 -5.45 2.93 -5.96
CA ALA A 68 -5.82 3.43 -4.63
C ALA A 68 -7.33 3.59 -4.43
N THR A 69 -8.09 3.94 -5.47
CA THR A 69 -9.55 4.04 -5.40
C THR A 69 -10.20 2.67 -5.22
N ALA A 70 -9.71 1.65 -5.93
CA ALA A 70 -10.19 0.28 -5.79
C ALA A 70 -9.89 -0.27 -4.39
N ALA A 71 -8.66 -0.06 -3.89
CA ALA A 71 -8.28 -0.44 -2.53
C ALA A 71 -9.21 0.20 -1.48
N LYS A 72 -9.46 1.52 -1.59
CA LYS A 72 -10.36 2.21 -0.66
C LYS A 72 -11.81 1.72 -0.74
N THR A 73 -12.25 1.35 -1.93
CA THR A 73 -13.59 0.80 -2.16
C THR A 73 -13.76 -0.53 -1.42
N MET A 74 -12.75 -1.41 -1.47
CA MET A 74 -12.79 -2.70 -0.77
C MET A 74 -12.86 -2.52 0.75
N GLU A 75 -12.12 -1.57 1.32
CA GLU A 75 -12.21 -1.24 2.75
C GLU A 75 -13.63 -0.80 3.14
N ILE A 76 -14.23 0.12 2.37
CA ILE A 76 -15.56 0.67 2.65
C ILE A 76 -16.63 -0.42 2.51
N LEU A 77 -16.55 -1.25 1.46
CA LEU A 77 -17.47 -2.36 1.24
C LEU A 77 -17.43 -3.35 2.40
N GLY A 78 -16.24 -3.78 2.83
CA GLY A 78 -16.09 -4.70 3.96
C GLY A 78 -16.69 -4.11 5.25
N LYS A 79 -16.38 -2.84 5.54
CA LYS A 79 -16.89 -2.13 6.72
C LYS A 79 -18.41 -1.97 6.71
N LYS A 80 -18.99 -1.57 5.58
CA LYS A 80 -20.43 -1.27 5.48
C LYS A 80 -21.28 -2.54 5.45
N SER A 81 -20.82 -3.57 4.73
CA SER A 81 -21.54 -4.83 4.59
C SER A 81 -21.36 -5.79 5.78
N GLY A 82 -20.26 -5.64 6.54
CA GLY A 82 -19.85 -6.61 7.55
C GLY A 82 -19.44 -7.97 6.97
N ALA A 83 -19.34 -8.10 5.64
CA ALA A 83 -19.07 -9.37 4.98
C ALA A 83 -17.62 -9.87 5.19
N PHE A 84 -16.68 -8.93 5.32
CA PHE A 84 -15.26 -9.18 5.52
C PHE A 84 -14.54 -7.97 6.13
N ALA A 85 -13.36 -8.20 6.68
CA ALA A 85 -12.37 -7.17 7.02
C ALA A 85 -11.25 -7.19 5.96
N ALA A 86 -10.97 -6.04 5.37
CA ALA A 86 -9.93 -5.89 4.35
C ALA A 86 -8.61 -5.38 4.94
N THR A 87 -7.50 -5.90 4.42
CA THR A 87 -6.15 -5.36 4.61
C THR A 87 -5.55 -5.12 3.23
N VAL A 88 -5.21 -3.87 2.94
CA VAL A 88 -4.52 -3.50 1.69
C VAL A 88 -3.02 -3.73 1.90
N SER A 89 -2.37 -4.47 1.01
CA SER A 89 -0.93 -4.68 1.04
C SER A 89 -0.36 -4.73 -0.37
N GLU A 90 0.85 -4.20 -0.53
CA GLU A 90 1.68 -4.29 -1.73
C GLU A 90 3.02 -5.03 -1.46
N ASP A 91 3.14 -5.70 -0.30
CA ASP A 91 4.12 -6.75 0.00
C ASP A 91 3.66 -8.17 -0.47
N PRO A 92 4.34 -8.81 -1.43
CA PRO A 92 3.91 -10.10 -1.99
C PRO A 92 3.97 -11.26 -0.99
N ALA A 93 4.54 -11.05 0.20
CA ALA A 93 4.56 -12.01 1.30
C ALA A 93 3.46 -11.79 2.36
N ALA A 94 2.56 -10.82 2.15
CA ALA A 94 1.50 -10.45 3.09
C ALA A 94 0.38 -11.49 3.25
#